data_AF-A0A3B0YXN1-F1
#
_entry.id   AF-A0A3B0YXN1-F1
#
_cell.length_a   1.000
_cell.length_b   1.000
_cell.length_c   1.000
_cell.angle_alpha   90.00
_cell.angle_beta   90.00
_cell.angle_gamma   90.00
#
_symmetry.space_group_name_H-M   'P 1'
#
loop_
_entity.id
_entity.type
_entity.pdbx_description
1 polymer ?
#
loop_
_entity_poly.entity_id
_entity_poly.type
_entity_poly.pdbx_seq_one_letter_code
_entity_poly.pdbx_strand_id
1 'polypeptide(L)'
;MTFTQLSVNFGLLWSILAIGLLLLAWRDAVNGRTQRHRIIMILMVVGSWTFVISYLLRYLIPGEMPQLPDPLMLTWLTIHGSIALIPLVGSTLMLWARFHKGDSPLAQRINQKHRRMGRIFIPLWLFTHAGGIANYGLLY
;
A
#
# COMPACT_ATOMS: atom_id res chain seq x y z
N MET A 1 -22.18 -13.07 -3.21
CA MET A 1 -20.80 -12.54 -3.29
C MET A 1 -20.06 -13.06 -2.07
N THR A 2 -18.98 -13.82 -2.25
CA THR A 2 -18.17 -14.33 -1.14
C THR A 2 -17.33 -13.22 -0.52
N PHE A 3 -16.81 -13.40 0.70
CA PHE A 3 -15.89 -12.43 1.29
C PHE A 3 -14.61 -12.31 0.45
N THR A 4 -14.18 -13.41 -0.16
CA THR A 4 -13.06 -13.42 -1.10
C THR A 4 -13.29 -12.56 -2.33
N GLN A 5 -14.47 -12.65 -2.95
CA GLN A 5 -14.85 -11.77 -4.06
C GLN A 5 -14.89 -10.31 -3.64
N LEU A 6 -15.47 -10.01 -2.46
CA LEU A 6 -15.52 -8.65 -1.91
C LEU A 6 -14.11 -8.08 -1.74
N SER A 7 -13.20 -8.83 -1.12
CA SER A 7 -11.83 -8.40 -0.85
C SER A 7 -11.03 -8.17 -2.14
N VAL A 8 -11.20 -9.04 -3.15
CA VAL A 8 -10.51 -8.87 -4.45
C VAL A 8 -11.05 -7.67 -5.22
N ASN A 9 -12.37 -7.49 -5.26
CA ASN A 9 -13.00 -6.31 -5.85
C ASN A 9 -12.55 -5.02 -5.14
N PHE A 10 -12.50 -5.04 -3.80
CA PHE A 10 -11.98 -3.93 -3.01
C PHE A 10 -10.51 -3.65 -3.34
N GLY A 11 -9.68 -4.70 -3.45
CA GLY A 11 -8.28 -4.58 -3.87
C GLY A 11 -8.10 -3.94 -5.23
N LEU A 12 -8.90 -4.35 -6.23
CA LEU A 12 -8.89 -3.73 -7.56
C LEU A 12 -9.22 -2.24 -7.50
N LEU A 13 -10.35 -1.90 -6.87
CA LEU A 13 -10.79 -0.50 -6.73
C LEU A 13 -9.76 0.33 -5.97
N TRP A 14 -9.24 -0.22 -4.87
CA TRP A 14 -8.20 0.43 -4.08
C TRP A 14 -6.94 0.67 -4.88
N SER A 15 -6.45 -0.31 -5.64
CA SER A 15 -5.25 -0.15 -6.48
C SER A 15 -5.38 0.96 -7.52
N ILE A 16 -6.53 1.06 -8.19
CA ILE A 16 -6.79 2.13 -9.18
C ILE A 16 -6.80 3.49 -8.48
N LEU A 17 -7.54 3.62 -7.38
CA LEU A 17 -7.62 4.85 -6.60
C LEU A 17 -6.25 5.24 -6.05
N ALA A 18 -5.50 4.28 -5.54
CA ALA A 18 -4.21 4.50 -4.92
C ALA A 18 -3.15 4.96 -5.92
N ILE A 19 -3.17 4.47 -7.16
CA ILE A 19 -2.32 5.02 -8.24
C ILE A 19 -2.66 6.49 -8.47
N GLY A 20 -3.96 6.83 -8.58
CA GLY A 20 -4.40 8.22 -8.74
C GLY A 20 -3.98 9.11 -7.56
N LEU A 21 -4.17 8.64 -6.34
CA LEU A 21 -3.74 9.32 -5.11
C LEU A 21 -2.22 9.49 -5.06
N LEU A 22 -1.44 8.49 -5.47
CA LEU A 22 0.02 8.55 -5.49
C LEU A 22 0.52 9.63 -6.46
N LEU A 23 -0.06 9.72 -7.65
CA LEU A 23 0.25 10.77 -8.63
C LEU A 23 -0.11 12.17 -8.10
N LEU A 24 -1.26 12.31 -7.44
CA LEU A 24 -1.67 13.56 -6.79
C LEU A 24 -0.74 13.92 -5.64
N ALA A 25 -0.34 12.95 -4.80
CA ALA A 25 0.58 13.14 -3.69
C ALA A 25 1.96 13.60 -4.17
N TRP A 26 2.45 13.02 -5.27
CA TRP A 26 3.69 13.44 -5.91
C TRP A 26 3.60 14.88 -6.42
N ARG A 27 2.54 15.20 -7.18
CA ARG A 27 2.30 16.55 -7.68
C ARG A 27 2.23 17.57 -6.55
N ASP A 28 1.52 17.25 -5.48
CA ASP A 28 1.39 18.13 -4.32
C ASP A 28 2.71 18.28 -3.55
N ALA A 29 3.55 17.23 -3.50
CA ALA A 29 4.90 17.31 -2.94
C ALA A 29 5.82 18.22 -3.75
N VAL A 30 5.78 18.11 -5.09
CA VAL A 30 6.56 18.98 -6.01
C VAL A 30 6.11 20.44 -5.89
N ASN A 31 4.80 20.69 -5.80
CA ASN A 31 4.22 22.03 -5.70
C ASN A 31 4.24 22.62 -4.28
N GLY A 32 4.86 21.95 -3.30
CA GLY A 32 4.94 22.45 -1.92
C GLY A 32 3.61 22.45 -1.15
N ARG A 33 2.56 21.79 -1.65
CA ARG A 33 1.23 21.70 -1.02
C ARG A 33 1.22 20.66 0.11
N THR A 34 1.99 20.94 1.16
CA THR A 34 2.32 19.96 2.21
C THR A 34 1.12 19.44 3.00
N GLN A 35 0.08 20.26 3.23
CA GLN A 35 -1.14 19.83 3.92
C GLN A 35 -1.90 18.79 3.11
N ARG A 36 -2.12 19.07 1.82
CA ARG A 36 -2.83 18.17 0.90
C ARG A 36 -2.04 16.88 0.68
N HIS A 37 -0.73 16.98 0.47
CA HIS A 37 0.16 15.82 0.41
C HIS A 37 0.02 14.94 1.66
N ARG A 38 0.02 15.53 2.86
CA ARG A 38 -0.12 14.80 4.12
C ARG A 38 -1.45 14.04 4.21
N ILE A 39 -2.57 14.69 3.88
CA ILE A 39 -3.90 14.06 3.89
C ILE A 39 -3.92 12.87 2.94
N ILE A 40 -3.41 13.04 1.73
CA ILE A 40 -3.34 11.95 0.74
C ILE A 40 -2.48 10.80 1.26
N MET A 41 -1.31 11.07 1.85
CA MET A 41 -0.45 10.01 2.39
C MET A 41 -1.10 9.26 3.56
N ILE A 42 -1.89 9.93 4.40
CA ILE A 42 -2.67 9.28 5.46
C ILE A 42 -3.73 8.35 4.83
N LEU A 43 -4.49 8.84 3.85
CA LEU A 43 -5.49 8.02 3.14
C LEU A 43 -4.84 6.80 2.47
N MET A 44 -3.70 6.99 1.82
CA MET A 44 -2.91 5.92 1.19
C MET A 44 -2.50 4.83 2.20
N VAL A 45 -1.98 5.23 3.36
CA VAL A 45 -1.54 4.26 4.38
C VAL A 45 -2.74 3.54 4.99
N VAL A 46 -3.78 4.27 5.37
CA VAL A 46 -4.99 3.68 5.98
C VAL A 46 -5.66 2.72 5.01
N GLY A 47 -5.97 3.15 3.79
CA GLY A 47 -6.65 2.29 2.81
C GLY A 47 -5.82 1.07 2.42
N SER A 48 -4.49 1.19 2.38
CA SER A 48 -3.61 0.04 2.10
C SER A 48 -3.58 -0.96 3.26
N TRP A 49 -3.57 -0.49 4.52
CA TRP A 49 -3.75 -1.39 5.66
C TRP A 49 -5.13 -2.04 5.65
N THR A 50 -6.20 -1.30 5.34
CA THR A 50 -7.55 -1.87 5.18
C THR A 50 -7.55 -2.96 4.11
N PHE A 51 -6.88 -2.75 2.98
CA PHE A 51 -6.73 -3.76 1.93
C PHE A 51 -5.96 -4.99 2.43
N VAL A 52 -4.79 -4.82 3.05
CA VAL A 52 -3.99 -5.94 3.55
C VAL A 52 -4.75 -6.74 4.61
N ILE A 53 -5.43 -6.08 5.54
CA ILE A 53 -6.24 -6.74 6.57
C ILE A 53 -7.39 -7.51 5.92
N SER A 54 -8.14 -6.88 5.00
CA SER A 54 -9.21 -7.55 4.26
C SER A 54 -8.68 -8.78 3.50
N TYR A 55 -7.53 -8.65 2.83
CA TYR A 55 -6.88 -9.72 2.08
C TYR A 55 -6.52 -10.90 2.99
N LEU A 56 -5.93 -10.63 4.16
CA LEU A 56 -5.49 -11.64 5.13
C LEU A 56 -6.66 -12.30 5.85
N LEU A 57 -7.75 -11.58 6.11
CA LEU A 57 -8.95 -12.13 6.75
C LEU A 57 -9.55 -13.32 6.00
N ARG A 58 -9.36 -13.40 4.67
CA ARG A 58 -9.83 -14.53 3.85
C ARG A 58 -9.23 -15.87 4.26
N TYR A 59 -8.02 -15.85 4.79
CA TYR A 59 -7.35 -17.07 5.28
C TYR A 59 -7.84 -17.50 6.66
N LEU A 60 -8.53 -16.63 7.38
CA LEU A 60 -9.06 -16.91 8.71
C LEU A 60 -10.54 -17.32 8.67
N ILE A 61 -11.26 -17.00 7.60
CA ILE A 61 -12.68 -17.34 7.46
C ILE A 61 -12.82 -18.73 6.80
N PRO A 62 -13.49 -19.69 7.46
CA PRO A 62 -13.70 -21.02 6.90
C PRO A 62 -14.41 -20.97 5.54
N GLY A 63 -13.87 -21.69 4.55
CA GLY A 63 -14.41 -21.73 3.20
C GLY A 63 -14.07 -20.54 2.30
N GLU A 64 -13.40 -19.51 2.81
CA GLU A 64 -12.98 -18.33 2.02
C GLU A 64 -11.53 -18.41 1.55
N MET A 65 -10.75 -19.39 2.00
CA MET A 65 -9.36 -19.54 1.58
C MET A 65 -9.27 -19.68 0.04
N PRO A 66 -8.57 -18.77 -0.65
CA PRO A 66 -8.49 -18.82 -2.10
C PRO A 66 -7.71 -20.05 -2.56
N GLN A 67 -8.30 -20.80 -3.50
CA GLN A 67 -7.62 -21.87 -4.20
C GLN A 67 -6.71 -21.26 -5.27
N LEU A 68 -5.40 -21.41 -5.12
CA LEU A 68 -4.45 -20.90 -6.10
C LEU A 68 -4.26 -21.95 -7.21
N PRO A 69 -4.44 -21.60 -8.50
CA PRO A 69 -4.44 -22.54 -9.61
C PRO A 69 -3.08 -23.17 -9.92
N ASP A 70 -1.96 -22.52 -9.60
CA ASP A 70 -0.61 -22.99 -9.95
C ASP A 70 0.47 -22.48 -8.97
N PRO A 71 1.56 -23.26 -8.69
CA PRO A 71 2.69 -22.83 -7.87
C PRO A 71 3.33 -21.49 -8.28
N LEU A 72 3.37 -21.13 -9.56
CA LEU A 72 3.92 -19.84 -10.00
C LEU A 72 3.12 -18.67 -9.44
N MET A 73 1.80 -18.83 -9.30
CA MET A 73 0.94 -17.81 -8.71
C MET A 73 1.22 -17.64 -7.22
N LEU A 74 1.48 -18.73 -6.50
CA LEU A 74 1.89 -18.67 -5.10
C LEU A 74 3.23 -17.94 -4.96
N THR A 75 4.21 -18.24 -5.82
CA THR A 75 5.51 -17.55 -5.84
C THR A 75 5.35 -16.07 -6.13
N TRP A 76 4.54 -15.72 -7.15
CA TRP A 76 4.24 -14.33 -7.49
C TRP A 76 3.60 -13.58 -6.31
N LEU A 77 2.54 -14.12 -5.72
CA LEU A 77 1.85 -13.48 -4.59
C LEU A 77 2.77 -13.32 -3.37
N THR A 78 3.66 -14.28 -3.12
CA THR A 78 4.63 -14.23 -2.03
C THR A 78 5.65 -13.10 -2.25
N ILE A 79 6.23 -13.02 -3.45
CA ILE A 79 7.21 -11.98 -3.79
C ILE A 79 6.54 -10.61 -3.80
N HIS A 80 5.41 -10.50 -4.50
CA HIS A 80 4.65 -9.27 -4.64
C HIS A 80 4.18 -8.73 -3.28
N GLY A 81 3.59 -9.60 -2.45
CA GLY A 81 3.15 -9.24 -1.10
C GLY A 81 4.31 -8.79 -0.21
N SER A 82 5.44 -9.48 -0.28
CA SER A 82 6.65 -9.11 0.47
C SER A 82 7.18 -7.74 0.05
N ILE A 83 7.22 -7.46 -1.26
CA ILE A 83 7.60 -6.15 -1.79
C ILE A 83 6.60 -5.07 -1.36
N ALA A 84 5.30 -5.38 -1.30
CA ALA A 84 4.25 -4.45 -0.87
C ALA A 84 4.37 -4.01 0.60
N LEU A 85 4.93 -4.85 1.47
CA LEU A 85 5.17 -4.49 2.87
C LEU A 85 6.22 -3.40 3.04
N ILE A 86 7.22 -3.32 2.15
CA ILE A 86 8.30 -2.34 2.22
C ILE A 86 7.76 -0.89 2.20
N PRO A 87 7.01 -0.45 1.16
CA PRO A 87 6.46 0.89 1.14
C PRO A 87 5.31 1.07 2.15
N LEU A 88 4.55 0.03 2.49
CA LEU A 88 3.48 0.12 3.48
C LEU A 88 4.01 0.42 4.89
N VAL A 89 4.91 -0.42 5.39
CA VAL A 89 5.54 -0.25 6.71
C VAL A 89 6.39 1.01 6.71
N GLY A 90 7.18 1.23 5.65
CA GLY A 90 8.01 2.42 5.51
C GLY A 90 7.20 3.73 5.54
N SER A 91 6.09 3.80 4.81
CA SER A 91 5.21 4.99 4.81
C SER A 91 4.49 5.16 6.15
N THR A 92 4.12 4.07 6.82
CA THR A 92 3.57 4.09 8.18
C THR A 92 4.56 4.72 9.16
N LEU A 93 5.83 4.31 9.12
CA LEU A 93 6.89 4.89 9.94
C LEU A 93 7.14 6.37 9.60
N MET A 94 7.04 6.76 8.32
CA MET A 94 7.15 8.16 7.92
C MET A 94 6.00 9.02 8.45
N LEU A 95 4.76 8.50 8.49
CA LEU A 95 3.63 9.18 9.12
C LEU A 95 3.84 9.29 10.64
N TRP A 96 4.21 8.20 11.30
CA TRP A 96 4.53 8.18 12.73
C TRP A 96 5.59 9.24 13.07
N ALA A 97 6.71 9.27 12.33
CA ALA A 97 7.78 10.24 12.52
C ALA A 97 7.33 11.69 12.32
N ARG A 98 6.33 11.91 11.46
CA ARG A 98 5.74 13.23 11.22
C ARG A 98 4.76 13.68 12.30
N PHE A 99 4.18 12.75 13.06
CA PHE A 99 3.38 13.08 14.24
C PHE A 99 4.26 13.35 15.47
N HIS A 100 5.41 12.70 15.58
CA HIS A 100 6.34 12.82 16.73
C HIS A 100 7.49 13.80 16.45
N LYS A 101 7.19 14.98 15.88
CA LYS A 101 8.21 15.97 15.48
C LYS A 101 8.88 16.59 16.71
N GLY A 102 9.95 15.98 17.19
CA GLY A 102 10.81 16.55 18.24
C GLY A 102 11.17 15.54 19.33
N ASP A 103 10.26 14.60 19.59
CA ASP A 103 10.30 13.77 20.81
C ASP A 103 11.15 12.50 20.66
N SER A 104 11.66 12.23 19.45
CA SER A 104 12.46 11.03 19.18
C SER A 104 13.60 11.32 18.19
N PRO A 105 14.86 10.97 18.53
CA PRO A 105 15.98 11.02 17.60
C PRO A 105 15.74 10.20 16.33
N LEU A 106 14.99 9.09 16.43
CA LEU A 106 14.62 8.25 15.29
C LEU A 106 13.66 8.99 14.36
N ALA A 107 12.62 9.63 14.91
CA ALA A 107 11.67 10.42 14.13
C ALA A 107 12.38 11.57 13.38
N GLN A 108 13.35 12.23 14.02
CA GLN A 108 14.16 13.27 13.38
C GLN A 108 14.97 12.71 12.19
N ARG A 109 15.66 11.57 12.36
CA ARG A 109 16.42 10.91 11.28
C ARG A 109 15.53 10.53 10.09
N ILE A 110 14.35 9.98 10.35
CA ILE A 110 13.38 9.62 9.30
C ILE A 110 12.90 10.89 8.58
N ASN A 111 12.56 11.94 9.32
CA ASN A 111 12.09 13.21 8.77
C ASN A 111 13.12 13.90 7.87
N GLN A 112 14.42 13.83 8.22
CA GLN A 112 15.52 14.35 7.38
C GLN A 112 15.62 13.61 6.05
N LYS A 113 15.41 12.29 6.06
CA LYS A 113 15.50 11.43 4.87
C LYS A 113 14.18 11.33 4.09
N HIS A 114 13.12 12.02 4.52
CA HIS A 114 11.76 11.89 3.98
C HIS A 114 11.71 11.98 2.44
N ARG A 115 12.39 12.96 1.83
CA ARG A 115 12.42 13.13 0.37
C ARG A 115 13.09 11.94 -0.34
N ARG A 116 14.18 11.42 0.22
CA ARG A 116 14.90 10.27 -0.35
C ARG A 116 14.06 9.00 -0.24
N MET A 117 13.45 8.76 0.92
CA MET A 117 12.56 7.62 1.13
C MET A 117 11.34 7.69 0.21
N GLY A 118 10.72 8.87 0.05
CA GLY A 118 9.61 9.07 -0.89
C GLY A 118 9.97 8.68 -2.33
N ARG A 119 11.16 9.07 -2.82
CA ARG A 119 11.63 8.69 -4.16
C ARG A 119 11.82 7.18 -4.35
N ILE A 120 12.11 6.45 -3.28
CA ILE A 120 12.25 4.98 -3.30
C ILE A 120 10.88 4.32 -3.19
N PHE A 121 10.00 4.82 -2.32
CA PHE A 121 8.70 4.20 -2.07
C PHE A 121 7.69 4.41 -3.18
N ILE A 122 7.75 5.51 -3.92
CA ILE A 122 6.84 5.76 -5.04
C ILE A 122 6.89 4.66 -6.12
N PRO A 123 8.05 4.28 -6.68
CA PRO A 123 8.09 3.20 -7.66
C PRO A 123 7.65 1.86 -7.07
N LEU A 124 7.95 1.59 -5.79
CA LEU A 124 7.48 0.38 -5.11
C LEU A 124 5.95 0.37 -4.95
N TRP A 125 5.35 1.49 -4.52
CA TRP A 125 3.90 1.65 -4.44
C TRP A 125 3.24 1.49 -5.82
N LEU A 126 3.83 2.07 -6.86
CA LEU A 126 3.30 1.94 -8.22
C LEU A 126 3.34 0.47 -8.68
N PHE A 127 4.46 -0.22 -8.47
CA PHE A 127 4.59 -1.65 -8.77
C PHE A 127 3.56 -2.48 -8.01
N THR A 128 3.34 -2.20 -6.73
CA THR A 128 2.45 -3.01 -5.89
C THR A 128 0.97 -2.77 -6.22
N HIS A 129 0.56 -1.53 -6.49
CA HIS A 129 -0.81 -1.25 -6.94
C HIS A 129 -1.07 -1.77 -8.35
N ALA A 130 -0.13 -1.60 -9.28
CA ALA A 130 -0.26 -2.17 -10.63
C ALA A 130 -0.37 -3.70 -10.58
N GLY A 131 0.47 -4.36 -9.77
CA GLY A 131 0.37 -5.80 -9.55
C GLY A 131 -0.92 -6.20 -8.85
N GLY A 132 -1.52 -5.36 -7.99
CA GLY A 132 -2.86 -5.58 -7.45
C GLY A 132 -3.96 -5.61 -8.51
N ILE A 133 -3.87 -4.77 -9.55
CA ILE A 133 -4.75 -4.82 -10.72
C ILE A 133 -4.51 -6.12 -11.51
N ALA A 134 -3.24 -6.48 -11.73
CA ALA A 134 -2.89 -7.73 -12.42
C ALA A 134 -3.41 -8.97 -11.66
N ASN A 135 -3.32 -8.97 -10.32
CA ASN A 135 -3.84 -10.05 -9.48
C ASN A 135 -5.33 -10.28 -9.68
N TYR A 136 -6.11 -9.22 -9.96
CA TYR A 136 -7.52 -9.35 -10.28
C TYR A 136 -7.72 -10.19 -11.55
N GLY A 137 -7.05 -9.83 -12.65
CA GLY A 137 -7.17 -10.54 -13.93
C GLY A 137 -6.48 -11.90 -13.98
N LEU A 138 -5.61 -12.21 -13.01
CA LEU A 138 -5.05 -13.56 -12.85
C LEU A 138 -5.96 -14.48 -12.03
N LEU A 139 -6.84 -13.91 -11.18
CA LEU A 139 -7.76 -14.66 -10.32
C LEU A 139 -9.16 -14.83 -10.94
N TYR A 140 -9.52 -13.98 -11.90
CA TYR A 140 -10.84 -13.89 -12.54
C TYR A 140 -10.71 -13.53 -14.01
#